data_AF-A0A3S9VDU1-F1
#
_entry.id   AF-A0A3S9VDU1-F1
#
_cell.length_a   1.000
_cell.length_b   1.000
_cell.length_c   1.000
_cell.angle_alpha   90.00
_cell.angle_beta   90.00
_cell.angle_gamma   90.00
#
_symmetry.space_group_name_H-M   'P 1'
#
loop_
_entity.id
_entity.type
_entity.pdbx_description
1 polymer ?
#
loop_
_entity_poly.entity_id
_entity_poly.type
_entity_poly.pdbx_seq_one_letter_code
_entity_poly.pdbx_strand_id
1 'polypeptide(L)'
;MRSRRVPKLNSEGEAGAENQSAISRRAAMSGVAIGPLIAGLTPISAAGDHNLAICQRWIAMDIEHRQLLAEWGTLEGWLIRHRRWFRLSPDERAAVPEGARLAQIEARLDVLETDSNALLKAMRPAPAKSVEAIIANLAVAGRLIFEEDHPEAHGLIVRAVRDLAKLGAPK
;
A
#
# COMPACT_ATOMS: atom_id res chain seq x y z
N MET A 1 36.70 13.99 -46.91
CA MET A 1 37.15 13.60 -45.54
C MET A 1 36.72 14.72 -44.60
N ARG A 2 35.98 14.54 -43.51
CA ARG A 2 35.89 13.42 -42.55
C ARG A 2 34.45 13.27 -42.05
N SER A 3 33.99 12.02 -42.04
CA SER A 3 32.78 11.54 -41.37
C SER A 3 32.93 11.67 -39.84
N ARG A 4 32.00 12.32 -39.15
CA ARG A 4 31.87 12.23 -37.69
C ARG A 4 30.86 11.14 -37.35
N ARG A 5 31.39 9.98 -36.97
CA ARG A 5 30.64 8.93 -36.27
C ARG A 5 30.15 9.47 -34.92
N VAL A 6 28.85 9.39 -34.68
CA VAL A 6 28.25 9.53 -33.35
C VAL A 6 28.43 8.19 -32.62
N PRO A 7 28.88 8.16 -31.35
CA PRO A 7 28.99 6.91 -30.58
C PRO A 7 27.61 6.44 -30.11
N LYS A 8 27.40 5.13 -30.21
CA LYS A 8 26.24 4.39 -29.69
C LYS A 8 26.29 4.43 -28.15
N LEU A 9 25.28 5.00 -27.50
CA LEU A 9 25.12 4.92 -26.04
C LEU A 9 24.53 3.55 -25.70
N ASN A 10 25.19 2.86 -24.77
CA ASN A 10 24.90 1.51 -24.32
C ASN A 10 23.56 1.43 -23.58
N SER A 11 22.81 0.37 -23.86
CA SER A 11 21.55 -0.03 -23.23
C SER A 11 21.79 -0.80 -21.91
N GLU A 12 22.44 -0.17 -20.93
CA GLU A 12 22.74 -0.79 -19.63
C GLU A 12 22.02 -0.12 -18.44
N GLY A 13 21.14 0.86 -18.70
CA GLY A 13 20.45 1.63 -17.66
C GLY A 13 19.14 1.04 -17.11
N GLU A 14 18.46 0.16 -17.84
CA GLU A 14 17.11 -0.31 -17.45
C GLU A 14 17.14 -1.46 -16.42
N ALA A 15 18.09 -2.39 -16.52
CA ALA A 15 18.19 -3.53 -15.60
C ALA A 15 18.55 -3.14 -14.16
N GLY A 16 19.19 -1.98 -13.96
CA GLY A 16 19.58 -1.47 -12.65
C GLY A 16 18.41 -0.83 -11.89
N ALA A 17 17.50 -0.15 -12.59
CA ALA A 17 16.35 0.53 -12.00
C ALA A 17 15.28 -0.48 -11.52
N GLU A 18 15.04 -1.52 -12.32
CA GLU A 18 14.09 -2.58 -11.98
C GLU A 18 14.52 -3.35 -10.71
N ASN A 19 15.82 -3.65 -10.60
CA ASN A 19 16.39 -4.35 -9.46
C ASN A 19 16.46 -3.45 -8.20
N GLN A 20 16.68 -2.14 -8.35
CA GLN A 20 16.58 -1.18 -7.25
C GLN A 20 15.13 -1.06 -6.72
N SER A 21 14.13 -1.07 -7.60
CA SER A 21 12.71 -1.08 -7.20
C SER A 21 12.35 -2.36 -6.42
N ALA A 22 12.92 -3.51 -6.83
CA ALA A 22 12.71 -4.79 -6.19
C ALA A 22 13.37 -4.89 -4.81
N ILE A 23 14.55 -4.25 -4.63
CA ILE A 23 15.25 -4.18 -3.34
C ILE A 23 14.57 -3.19 -2.39
N SER A 24 14.09 -2.04 -2.90
CA SER A 24 13.37 -1.05 -2.10
C SER A 24 12.08 -1.59 -1.49
N ARG A 25 11.40 -2.50 -2.19
CA ARG A 25 10.18 -3.16 -1.71
C ARG A 25 10.42 -4.19 -0.60
N ARG A 26 11.63 -4.76 -0.50
CA ARG A 26 12.00 -5.67 0.61
C ARG A 26 12.29 -4.94 1.92
N ALA A 27 12.71 -3.68 1.87
CA ALA A 27 12.97 -2.90 3.08
C ALA A 27 11.68 -2.52 3.84
N ALA A 28 10.51 -2.60 3.20
CA ALA A 28 9.22 -2.31 3.82
C ALA A 28 8.63 -3.49 4.62
N MET A 29 9.36 -4.60 4.79
CA MET A 29 8.90 -5.81 5.48
C MET A 29 9.45 -5.90 6.90
N SER A 30 9.15 -4.90 7.73
CA SER A 30 9.29 -5.01 9.18
C SER A 30 8.14 -4.23 9.83
N GLY A 31 7.07 -4.96 10.18
CA GLY A 31 5.92 -4.41 10.89
C GLY A 31 4.55 -4.80 10.32
N VAL A 32 4.25 -6.11 10.24
CA VAL A 32 2.86 -6.55 10.00
C VAL A 32 2.26 -6.94 11.35
N ALA A 33 1.85 -5.93 12.12
CA ALA A 33 0.91 -6.14 13.22
C ALA A 33 -0.51 -6.20 12.64
N ILE A 34 -1.07 -7.42 12.50
CA ILE A 34 -2.50 -7.59 12.21
C ILE A 34 -3.26 -7.41 13.52
N GLY A 35 -3.43 -6.15 13.95
CA GLY A 35 -4.35 -5.80 15.02
C GLY A 35 -5.78 -5.73 14.46
N PRO A 36 -6.78 -6.42 15.06
CA PRO A 36 -8.16 -6.29 14.62
C PRO A 36 -8.66 -4.90 15.02
N LEU A 37 -8.74 -3.99 14.05
CA LEU A 37 -9.44 -2.73 14.24
C LEU A 37 -10.65 -2.69 13.30
N ILE A 38 -11.81 -2.85 13.97
CA ILE A 38 -13.17 -2.52 13.54
C ILE A 38 -13.90 -3.65 12.80
N ALA A 39 -14.42 -4.61 13.57
CA ALA A 39 -15.69 -5.24 13.23
C ALA A 39 -16.83 -4.27 13.60
N GLY A 40 -17.60 -3.78 12.62
CA GLY A 40 -18.90 -3.14 12.90
C GLY A 40 -19.25 -1.82 12.23
N LEU A 41 -18.56 -1.36 11.17
CA LEU A 41 -19.05 -0.21 10.39
C LEU A 41 -19.84 -0.69 9.18
N THR A 42 -21.16 -0.81 9.33
CA THR A 42 -22.08 -0.86 8.19
C THR A 42 -22.04 0.47 7.44
N PRO A 43 -21.93 0.49 6.10
CA PRO A 43 -21.93 1.73 5.34
C PRO A 43 -23.33 2.34 5.36
N ILE A 44 -23.55 3.33 6.23
CA ILE A 44 -24.70 4.22 6.14
C ILE A 44 -24.40 5.21 5.02
N SER A 45 -25.06 5.02 3.88
CA SER A 45 -25.01 5.97 2.77
C SER A 45 -25.81 7.21 3.14
N ALA A 46 -25.15 8.16 3.81
CA ALA A 46 -25.60 9.54 3.82
C ALA A 46 -25.04 10.20 2.55
N ALA A 47 -25.91 10.55 1.61
CA ALA A 47 -25.57 11.55 0.60
C ALA A 47 -25.18 12.84 1.34
N GLY A 48 -23.88 13.09 1.58
CA GLY A 48 -23.49 14.29 2.32
C GLY A 48 -22.01 14.48 2.68
N ASP A 49 -21.20 13.43 2.88
CA ASP A 49 -19.81 13.61 3.33
C ASP A 49 -18.78 13.02 2.35
N HIS A 50 -18.39 13.86 1.38
CA HIS A 50 -17.37 13.53 0.39
C HIS A 50 -16.02 13.13 1.05
N ASN A 51 -15.67 13.75 2.18
CA ASN A 51 -14.43 13.43 2.89
C ASN A 51 -14.50 12.05 3.52
N LEU A 52 -15.64 11.70 4.13
CA LEU A 52 -15.86 10.35 4.65
C LEU A 52 -15.71 9.30 3.54
N ALA A 53 -16.33 9.54 2.38
CA ALA A 53 -16.26 8.62 1.24
C ALA A 53 -14.82 8.45 0.71
N ILE A 54 -14.05 9.54 0.59
CA ILE A 54 -12.64 9.49 0.18
C ILE A 54 -11.81 8.70 1.20
N CYS A 55 -11.99 8.95 2.51
CA CYS A 55 -11.28 8.23 3.57
C CYS A 55 -11.60 6.72 3.55
N GLN A 56 -12.87 6.36 3.43
CA GLN A 56 -13.29 4.95 3.36
C GLN A 56 -12.72 4.24 2.14
N ARG A 57 -12.73 4.90 0.97
CA ARG A 57 -12.13 4.35 -0.25
C ARG A 57 -10.64 4.13 -0.07
N TRP A 58 -9.93 5.09 0.51
CA TRP A 58 -8.49 4.95 0.78
C TRP A 58 -8.21 3.79 1.75
N ILE A 59 -8.99 3.67 2.83
CA ILE A 59 -8.83 2.59 3.82
C ILE A 59 -9.04 1.22 3.15
N ALA A 60 -10.04 1.08 2.27
CA ALA A 60 -10.26 -0.16 1.53
C ALA A 60 -9.06 -0.52 0.65
N MET A 61 -8.43 0.46 0.01
CA MET A 61 -7.23 0.27 -0.81
C MET A 61 -6.01 -0.12 0.01
N ASP A 62 -5.80 0.49 1.19
CA ASP A 62 -4.72 0.09 2.11
C ASP A 62 -4.92 -1.34 2.63
N ILE A 63 -6.15 -1.75 2.92
CA ILE A 63 -6.46 -3.14 3.29
C ILE A 63 -6.08 -4.11 2.16
N GLU A 64 -6.49 -3.80 0.92
CA GLU A 64 -6.15 -4.61 -0.25
C GLU A 64 -4.62 -4.67 -0.46
N HIS A 65 -3.93 -3.53 -0.36
CA HIS A 65 -2.48 -3.44 -0.48
C HIS A 65 -1.76 -4.35 0.54
N ARG A 66 -2.17 -4.30 1.82
CA ARG A 66 -1.59 -5.15 2.87
C ARG A 66 -1.87 -6.64 2.65
N GLN A 67 -3.07 -6.99 2.19
CA GLN A 67 -3.42 -8.38 1.86
C GLN A 67 -2.57 -8.91 0.70
N LEU A 68 -2.37 -8.11 -0.34
CA LEU A 68 -1.53 -8.44 -1.49
C LEU A 68 -0.05 -8.60 -1.11
N LEU A 69 0.48 -7.75 -0.23
CA LEU A 69 1.85 -7.92 0.29
C LEU A 69 2.01 -9.20 1.12
N ALA A 70 1.01 -9.56 1.93
CA ALA A 70 1.02 -10.82 2.69
C ALA A 70 0.95 -12.04 1.76
N GLU A 71 0.11 -11.98 0.72
CA GLU A 71 0.03 -12.99 -0.33
C GLU A 71 1.37 -13.13 -1.07
N TRP A 72 1.98 -12.00 -1.46
CA TRP A 72 3.29 -11.96 -2.10
C TRP A 72 4.34 -12.66 -1.26
N GLY A 73 4.48 -12.28 0.02
CA GLY A 73 5.48 -12.86 0.92
C GLY A 73 5.30 -14.37 1.09
N THR A 74 4.06 -14.84 1.17
CA THR A 74 3.74 -16.28 1.23
C THR A 74 4.15 -17.00 -0.05
N LEU A 75 3.80 -16.45 -1.20
CA LEU A 75 4.10 -17.04 -2.51
C LEU A 75 5.60 -17.02 -2.81
N GLU A 76 6.29 -15.89 -2.57
CA GLU A 76 7.74 -15.77 -2.74
C GLU A 76 8.47 -16.78 -1.82
N GLY A 77 8.06 -16.87 -0.55
CA GLY A 77 8.59 -17.85 0.39
C GLY A 77 8.39 -19.31 -0.06
N TRP A 78 7.28 -19.62 -0.73
CA TRP A 78 7.05 -20.93 -1.32
C TRP A 78 7.94 -21.17 -2.54
N LEU A 79 8.04 -20.20 -3.46
CA LEU A 79 8.85 -20.29 -4.68
C LEU A 79 10.35 -20.43 -4.37
N ILE A 80 10.85 -19.73 -3.34
CA ILE A 80 12.24 -19.90 -2.87
C ILE A 80 12.49 -21.35 -2.46
N ARG A 81 11.59 -21.93 -1.66
CA ARG A 81 11.74 -23.29 -1.12
C ARG A 81 11.62 -24.38 -2.18
N HIS A 82 10.70 -24.22 -3.14
CA HIS A 82 10.34 -25.32 -4.05
C HIS A 82 10.85 -25.14 -5.49
N ARG A 83 11.09 -23.89 -5.92
CA ARG A 83 11.47 -23.56 -7.31
C ARG A 83 12.85 -22.93 -7.41
N ARG A 84 13.61 -22.81 -6.30
CA ARG A 84 14.91 -22.13 -6.22
C ARG A 84 14.84 -20.73 -6.85
N TRP A 85 13.73 -20.02 -6.62
CA TRP A 85 13.30 -18.82 -7.34
C TRP A 85 14.42 -17.81 -7.66
N PHE A 86 15.27 -17.48 -6.68
CA PHE A 86 16.35 -16.50 -6.87
C PHE A 86 17.56 -17.00 -7.66
N ARG A 87 17.66 -18.29 -7.93
CA ARG A 87 18.70 -18.88 -8.79
C ARG A 87 18.28 -18.96 -10.25
N LEU A 88 16.99 -18.73 -10.53
CA LEU A 88 16.47 -18.73 -11.88
C LEU A 88 16.81 -17.42 -12.60
N SER A 89 17.17 -17.53 -13.87
CA SER A 89 17.25 -16.42 -14.82
C SER A 89 15.87 -15.79 -15.07
N PRO A 90 15.78 -14.59 -15.65
CA PRO A 90 14.50 -13.98 -16.00
C PRO A 90 13.62 -14.88 -16.89
N ASP A 91 14.21 -15.49 -17.92
CA ASP A 91 13.49 -16.40 -18.84
C ASP A 91 12.99 -17.65 -18.12
N GLU A 92 13.81 -18.21 -17.21
CA GLU A 92 13.40 -19.35 -16.39
C GLU A 92 12.27 -18.99 -15.42
N ARG A 93 12.29 -17.77 -14.83
CA ARG A 93 11.19 -17.29 -13.98
C ARG A 93 9.90 -17.09 -14.76
N ALA A 94 9.98 -16.53 -15.97
CA ALA A 94 8.83 -16.35 -16.85
C ALA A 94 8.18 -17.69 -17.23
N ALA A 95 8.97 -18.77 -17.27
CA ALA A 95 8.48 -20.12 -17.53
C ALA A 95 7.85 -20.81 -16.30
N VAL A 96 7.91 -20.25 -15.09
CA VAL A 96 7.26 -20.82 -13.89
C VAL A 96 5.83 -20.30 -13.77
N PRO A 97 4.80 -21.13 -14.00
CA PRO A 97 3.40 -20.69 -13.97
C PRO A 97 2.99 -20.10 -12.61
N GLU A 98 3.51 -20.66 -11.51
CA GLU A 98 3.23 -20.18 -10.16
C GLU A 98 3.83 -18.78 -9.89
N GLY A 99 4.84 -18.38 -10.67
CA GLY A 99 5.44 -17.04 -10.62
C GLY A 99 4.58 -15.95 -11.26
N ALA A 100 3.64 -16.31 -12.14
CA ALA A 100 2.77 -15.34 -12.83
C ALA A 100 1.90 -14.53 -11.84
N ARG A 101 1.54 -15.13 -10.69
CA ARG A 101 0.77 -14.44 -9.66
C ARG A 101 1.56 -13.32 -8.99
N LEU A 102 2.89 -13.43 -8.85
CA LEU A 102 3.71 -12.32 -8.36
C LEU A 102 3.57 -11.11 -9.30
N ALA A 103 3.78 -11.29 -10.61
CA ALA A 103 3.63 -10.19 -11.57
C ALA A 103 2.24 -9.53 -11.54
N GLN A 104 1.17 -10.31 -11.35
CA GLN A 104 -0.18 -9.76 -11.18
C GLN A 104 -0.34 -8.94 -9.91
N ILE A 105 0.21 -9.41 -8.79
CA ILE A 105 0.19 -8.67 -7.52
C ILE A 105 0.95 -7.36 -7.69
N GLU A 106 2.14 -7.38 -8.27
CA GLU A 106 2.95 -6.18 -8.55
C GLU A 106 2.18 -5.15 -9.37
N ALA A 107 1.60 -5.56 -10.51
CA ALA A 107 0.80 -4.67 -11.33
C ALA A 107 -0.40 -4.07 -10.57
N ARG A 108 -1.01 -4.83 -9.64
CA ARG A 108 -2.11 -4.32 -8.81
C ARG A 108 -1.61 -3.36 -7.74
N LEU A 109 -0.46 -3.63 -7.11
CA LEU A 109 0.15 -2.75 -6.13
C LEU A 109 0.51 -1.39 -6.75
N ASP A 110 1.04 -1.35 -7.97
CA ASP A 110 1.35 -0.09 -8.67
C ASP A 110 0.10 0.79 -8.90
N VAL A 111 -1.01 0.16 -9.29
CA VAL A 111 -2.31 0.85 -9.43
C VAL A 111 -2.81 1.36 -8.08
N LEU A 112 -2.74 0.53 -7.03
CA LEU A 112 -3.16 0.91 -5.68
C LEU A 112 -2.32 2.08 -5.13
N GLU A 113 -1.02 2.09 -5.35
CA GLU A 113 -0.12 3.18 -4.95
C GLU A 113 -0.52 4.48 -5.64
N THR A 114 -0.73 4.44 -6.96
CA THR A 114 -1.10 5.63 -7.75
C THR A 114 -2.44 6.21 -7.28
N ASP A 115 -3.46 5.36 -7.19
CA ASP A 115 -4.82 5.77 -6.84
C ASP A 115 -4.91 6.22 -5.37
N SER A 116 -4.22 5.55 -4.45
CA SER A 116 -4.25 5.90 -3.02
C SER A 116 -3.56 7.24 -2.78
N ASN A 117 -2.44 7.51 -3.46
CA ASN A 117 -1.77 8.81 -3.43
C ASN A 117 -2.65 9.93 -4.00
N ALA A 118 -3.44 9.65 -5.04
CA ALA A 118 -4.40 10.62 -5.57
C ALA A 118 -5.50 10.95 -4.55
N LEU A 119 -6.02 9.94 -3.84
CA LEU A 119 -7.01 10.14 -2.76
C LEU A 119 -6.43 10.96 -1.60
N LEU A 120 -5.20 10.69 -1.15
CA LEU A 120 -4.56 11.48 -0.08
C LEU A 120 -4.43 12.95 -0.46
N LYS A 121 -4.07 13.24 -1.71
CA LYS A 121 -4.01 14.63 -2.22
C LYS A 121 -5.40 15.28 -2.20
N ALA A 122 -6.45 14.53 -2.53
CA ALA A 122 -7.83 15.00 -2.52
C ALA A 122 -8.40 15.23 -1.10
N MET A 123 -7.85 14.59 -0.06
CA MET A 123 -8.27 14.80 1.33
C MET A 123 -7.83 16.15 1.92
N ARG A 124 -6.71 16.72 1.45
CA ARG A 124 -6.05 17.88 2.09
C ARG A 124 -6.86 19.20 2.15
N PRO A 125 -7.72 19.58 1.18
CA PRO A 125 -8.33 20.91 1.17
C PRO A 125 -9.67 21.05 1.91
N ALA A 126 -10.37 19.97 2.27
CA ALA A 126 -11.76 20.06 2.75
C ALA A 126 -11.89 19.73 4.26
N PRO A 127 -12.51 20.60 5.08
CA PRO A 127 -12.76 20.29 6.48
C PRO A 127 -13.76 19.13 6.63
N ALA A 128 -13.55 18.27 7.62
CA ALA A 128 -14.52 17.23 7.99
C ALA A 128 -15.83 17.87 8.49
N LYS A 129 -16.98 17.34 8.07
CA LYS A 129 -18.31 17.88 8.39
C LYS A 129 -19.08 17.03 9.41
N SER A 130 -18.50 15.91 9.83
CA SER A 130 -19.10 14.93 10.71
C SER A 130 -18.03 14.31 11.63
N VAL A 131 -18.46 13.78 12.78
CA VAL A 131 -17.56 13.06 13.69
C VAL A 131 -17.02 11.81 12.99
N GLU A 132 -17.84 11.16 12.17
CA GLU A 132 -17.49 10.02 11.33
C GLU A 132 -16.37 10.37 10.35
N ALA A 133 -16.41 11.52 9.68
CA ALA A 133 -15.33 11.97 8.81
C ALA A 133 -14.05 12.29 9.57
N ILE A 134 -14.13 12.83 10.80
CA ILE A 134 -12.95 13.04 11.65
C ILE A 134 -12.34 11.69 12.03
N ILE A 135 -13.15 10.74 12.46
CA ILE A 135 -12.72 9.36 12.80
C ILE A 135 -12.06 8.71 11.58
N ALA A 136 -12.67 8.81 10.41
CA ALA A 136 -12.13 8.22 9.18
C ALA A 136 -10.80 8.86 8.76
N ASN A 137 -10.67 10.18 8.88
CA ASN A 137 -9.41 10.88 8.58
C ASN A 137 -8.30 10.50 9.57
N LEU A 138 -8.61 10.41 10.87
CA LEU A 138 -7.66 9.92 11.87
C LEU A 138 -7.27 8.45 11.64
N ALA A 139 -8.21 7.61 11.18
CA ALA A 139 -7.90 6.22 10.82
C ALA A 139 -6.97 6.13 9.60
N VAL A 140 -7.10 7.02 8.61
CA VAL A 140 -6.12 7.17 7.51
C VAL A 140 -4.76 7.57 8.08
N ALA A 141 -4.71 8.60 8.93
CA ALA A 141 -3.46 9.06 9.55
C ALA A 141 -2.77 7.95 10.36
N GLY A 142 -3.52 7.18 11.14
CA GLY A 142 -2.99 6.06 11.90
C GLY A 142 -2.39 4.96 11.03
N ARG A 143 -2.94 4.72 9.82
CA ARG A 143 -2.42 3.73 8.87
C ARG A 143 -1.19 4.21 8.09
N LEU A 144 -1.00 5.51 7.97
CA LEU A 144 0.17 6.13 7.34
C LEU A 144 1.39 6.19 8.26
N ILE A 145 1.17 6.14 9.58
CA ILE A 145 2.23 6.13 10.57
C ILE A 145 2.61 4.69 10.86
N PHE A 146 3.87 4.33 10.61
CA PHE A 146 4.45 3.06 11.03
C PHE A 146 4.56 3.07 12.56
N GLU A 147 3.91 2.11 13.22
CA GLU A 147 3.87 2.01 14.68
C GLU A 147 5.28 1.78 15.25
N GLU A 148 6.12 1.03 14.53
CA GLU A 148 7.49 0.71 14.91
C GLU A 148 8.38 1.97 14.96
N ASP A 149 8.15 2.92 14.06
CA ASP A 149 8.93 4.17 13.96
C ASP A 149 8.38 5.26 14.89
N HIS A 150 7.07 5.24 15.15
CA HIS A 150 6.36 6.29 15.86
C HIS A 150 5.27 5.76 16.81
N PRO A 151 5.62 4.94 17.82
CA PRO A 151 4.64 4.24 18.64
C PRO A 151 3.76 5.19 19.47
N GLU A 152 4.30 6.30 19.97
CA GLU A 152 3.53 7.29 20.72
C GLU A 152 2.52 8.02 19.84
N ALA A 153 2.92 8.42 18.62
CA ALA A 153 2.03 9.11 17.69
C ALA A 153 0.92 8.18 17.20
N HIS A 154 1.26 6.95 16.83
CA HIS A 154 0.30 5.92 16.47
C HIS A 154 -0.69 5.68 17.63
N GLY A 155 -0.19 5.49 18.85
CA GLY A 155 -1.02 5.27 20.03
C GLY A 155 -1.98 6.42 20.33
N LEU A 156 -1.54 7.66 20.20
CA LEU A 156 -2.39 8.85 20.38
C LEU A 156 -3.51 8.92 19.33
N ILE A 157 -3.21 8.63 18.06
CA ILE A 157 -4.20 8.62 16.97
C ILE A 157 -5.23 7.52 17.20
N VAL A 158 -4.79 6.29 17.46
CA VAL A 158 -5.68 5.14 17.73
C VAL A 158 -6.58 5.42 18.93
N ARG A 159 -6.03 6.03 19.99
CA ARG A 159 -6.83 6.47 21.14
C ARG A 159 -7.87 7.52 20.73
N ALA A 160 -7.49 8.56 19.97
CA ALA A 160 -8.41 9.61 19.55
C ALA A 160 -9.58 9.06 18.72
N VAL A 161 -9.29 8.12 17.80
CA VAL A 161 -10.31 7.38 17.03
C VAL A 161 -11.30 6.70 17.96
N ARG A 162 -10.81 5.96 18.96
CA ARG A 162 -11.65 5.24 19.94
C ARG A 162 -12.50 6.19 20.78
N ASP A 163 -11.89 7.27 21.29
CA ASP A 163 -12.55 8.22 22.18
C ASP A 163 -13.64 9.00 21.43
N LEU A 164 -13.38 9.43 20.19
CA LEU A 164 -14.37 10.07 19.32
C LEU A 164 -15.53 9.13 18.95
N ALA A 165 -15.25 7.87 18.64
CA ALA A 165 -16.29 6.89 18.34
C ALA A 165 -17.26 6.68 19.52
N LYS A 166 -16.74 6.72 20.76
CA LYS A 166 -17.56 6.66 21.98
C LYS A 166 -18.40 7.92 22.18
N LEU A 167 -17.85 9.10 21.89
CA LEU A 167 -18.54 10.37 22.05
C LEU A 167 -19.60 10.63 20.96
N GLY A 168 -19.38 10.10 19.76
CA GLY A 168 -20.28 10.25 18.61
C GLY A 168 -21.44 9.25 18.57
N ALA A 169 -21.44 8.22 19.43
CA ALA A 169 -22.52 7.24 19.47
C ALA A 169 -23.85 7.91 19.92
N PRO A 170 -24.99 7.61 19.26
CA PRO A 170 -26.29 8.11 19.70
C PRO A 170 -26.58 7.63 21.13
N LYS A 171 -27.12 8.53 21.95
CA LYS A 171 -27.54 8.25 23.34
C LYS A 171 -28.83 7.44 23.40
#